data_AF-A0A0U2YXY0-F1
#
_entry.id   AF-A0A0U2YXY0-F1
#
_cell.length_a   1.000
_cell.length_b   1.000
_cell.length_c   1.000
_cell.angle_alpha   90.00
_cell.angle_beta   90.00
_cell.angle_gamma   90.00
#
_symmetry.space_group_name_H-M   'P 1'
#
loop_
_entity.id
_entity.type
_entity.pdbx_description
1 polymer ?
#
loop_
_entity_poly.entity_id
_entity_poly.type
_entity_poly.pdbx_seq_one_letter_code
_entity_poly.pdbx_strand_id
1 'polypeptide(L)'
;MYILFVGAALIMGALTAIIFMNIYRKNKRAGGLVAVLTLLWITYQLFTLYRISPSLAVTVVIIYVFFWIAAYWKLKAEESVT
;
A
#
# COMPACT_ATOMS: atom_id res chain seq x y z
N MET A 1 -18.82 -10.10 8.17
CA MET A 1 -18.55 -8.70 7.78
C MET A 1 -17.07 -8.35 7.75
N TYR A 2 -16.28 -8.59 8.81
CA TYR A 2 -14.85 -8.25 8.86
C TYR A 2 -13.97 -8.88 7.75
N ILE A 3 -14.30 -10.10 7.29
CA ILE A 3 -13.62 -10.78 6.18
C ILE A 3 -13.69 -9.98 4.87
N LEU A 4 -14.78 -9.25 4.61
CA LEU A 4 -14.91 -8.44 3.40
C LEU A 4 -13.96 -7.23 3.43
N PHE A 5 -13.76 -6.62 4.60
CA PHE A 5 -12.80 -5.53 4.77
C PHE A 5 -11.36 -6.01 4.60
N VAL A 6 -11.03 -7.19 5.13
CA VAL A 6 -9.71 -7.81 4.97
C VAL A 6 -9.47 -8.19 3.50
N GLY A 7 -10.46 -8.80 2.83
CA GLY A 7 -10.38 -9.14 1.41
C GLY A 7 -10.24 -7.90 0.51
N ALA A 8 -10.99 -6.84 0.78
CA ALA A 8 -10.87 -5.58 0.06
C ALA A 8 -9.49 -4.93 0.28
N ALA A 9 -8.94 -4.99 1.49
CA ALA A 9 -7.60 -4.50 1.79
C ALA A 9 -6.50 -5.29 1.06
N LEU A 10 -6.65 -6.61 0.90
CA LEU A 10 -5.72 -7.42 0.09
C LEU A 10 -5.73 -6.98 -1.38
N ILE A 11 -6.92 -6.81 -1.97
CA ILE A 11 -7.07 -6.40 -3.37
C ILE A 11 -6.53 -4.99 -3.56
N MET A 12 -6.97 -4.03 -2.74
CA MET A 12 -6.51 -2.63 -2.82
C MET A 12 -5.01 -2.50 -2.54
N GLY A 13 -4.47 -3.25 -1.57
CA GLY A 13 -3.05 -3.26 -1.25
C GLY A 13 -2.20 -3.75 -2.42
N ALA A 14 -2.59 -4.85 -3.06
CA ALA A 14 -1.92 -5.35 -4.25
C ALA A 14 -2.03 -4.37 -5.43
N LEU A 15 -3.21 -3.80 -5.65
CA LEU A 15 -3.49 -2.93 -6.80
C LEU A 15 -2.73 -1.59 -6.69
N THR A 16 -2.71 -0.98 -5.50
CA THR A 16 -1.92 0.23 -5.22
C THR A 16 -0.42 -0.02 -5.38
N ALA A 17 0.08 -1.16 -4.90
CA ALA A 17 1.48 -1.55 -5.08
C ALA A 17 1.87 -1.72 -6.56
N ILE A 18 1.01 -2.36 -7.38
CA ILE A 18 1.25 -2.53 -8.83
C ILE A 18 1.28 -1.17 -9.55
N ILE A 19 0.31 -0.29 -9.25
CA ILE A 19 0.25 1.06 -9.83
C ILE A 19 1.50 1.86 -9.45
N PHE A 20 1.89 1.82 -8.16
CA PHE A 20 3.10 2.47 -7.69
C PHE A 20 4.35 2.00 -8.44
N MET A 21 4.54 0.68 -8.59
CA MET A 21 5.68 0.14 -9.33
C MET A 21 5.70 0.60 -10.79
N ASN A 22 4.56 0.54 -11.48
CA ASN A 22 4.47 0.97 -12.88
C ASN A 22 4.77 2.45 -13.07
N ILE A 23 4.27 3.32 -12.18
CA ILE A 23 4.50 4.76 -12.25
C ILE A 23 5.95 5.08 -11.85
N TYR A 24 6.47 4.46 -10.78
CA TYR A 24 7.84 4.68 -10.31
C TYR A 24 8.87 4.32 -11.38
N ARG A 25 8.66 3.21 -12.10
CA ARG A 25 9.52 2.80 -13.23
C ARG A 25 9.55 3.84 -14.36
N LYS A 26 8.41 4.46 -14.68
CA LYS A 26 8.34 5.49 -15.75
C LYS A 26 8.86 6.84 -15.28
N ASN A 27 8.59 7.22 -14.04
CA ASN A 27 8.97 8.51 -13.48
C ASN A 27 9.11 8.40 -11.96
N LYS A 28 10.35 8.38 -11.46
CA LYS A 28 10.64 8.26 -10.03
C LYS A 28 10.00 9.37 -9.18
N ARG A 29 9.89 10.60 -9.71
CA ARG A 29 9.24 11.72 -9.00
C ARG A 29 7.73 11.50 -8.87
N ALA A 30 7.07 11.04 -9.93
CA ALA A 30 5.65 10.71 -9.90
C ALA A 30 5.37 9.50 -9.00
N GLY A 31 6.26 8.49 -9.00
CA GLY A 31 6.18 7.36 -8.09
C GLY A 31 6.25 7.80 -6.62
N GLY A 32 7.18 8.69 -6.28
CA GLY A 32 7.26 9.29 -4.95
C GLY A 32 5.98 10.01 -4.53
N LEU A 33 5.36 10.78 -5.44
CA LEU A 33 4.07 11.42 -5.18
C LEU A 33 2.96 10.40 -4.90
N VAL A 34 2.87 9.33 -5.70
CA VAL A 34 1.90 8.24 -5.48
C VAL A 34 2.13 7.57 -4.13
N ALA A 35 3.37 7.42 -3.69
CA ALA A 35 3.69 6.89 -2.36
C ALA A 35 3.19 7.77 -1.24
N VAL A 36 3.45 9.08 -1.31
CA VAL A 36 2.95 10.04 -0.33
C VAL A 36 1.42 10.05 -0.31
N LEU A 37 0.78 10.03 -1.48
CA LEU A 37 -0.68 10.00 -1.59
C LEU A 37 -1.26 8.72 -0.97
N THR A 38 -0.62 7.58 -1.23
CA THR A 38 -1.05 6.29 -0.68
C THR A 38 -0.85 6.24 0.84
N LEU A 39 0.23 6.84 1.35
CA LEU A 39 0.48 6.96 2.79
C LEU A 39 -0.60 7.82 3.47
N LEU A 40 -0.96 8.95 2.88
CA LEU A 40 -2.06 9.81 3.35
C LEU A 40 -3.39 9.06 3.35
N TRP A 41 -3.67 8.33 2.27
CA TRP A 41 -4.87 7.50 2.15
C TRP A 41 -4.93 6.41 3.22
N ILE A 42 -3.85 5.64 3.42
CA ILE A 42 -3.77 4.60 4.46
C ILE A 42 -4.00 5.22 5.83
N THR A 43 -3.40 6.38 6.12
CA THR A 43 -3.57 7.08 7.40
C THR A 43 -5.03 7.46 7.64
N TYR A 44 -5.69 8.04 6.63
CA TYR A 44 -7.12 8.37 6.70
C TYR A 44 -8.00 7.13 6.90
N GLN A 45 -7.72 6.06 6.16
CA GLN A 45 -8.43 4.79 6.28
C GLN A 45 -8.25 4.17 7.67
N LEU A 46 -7.05 4.26 8.24
CA LEU A 46 -6.72 3.77 9.58
C LEU A 46 -7.52 4.49 10.66
N PHE A 47 -7.62 5.83 10.60
CA PHE A 47 -8.48 6.59 11.53
C PHE A 47 -9.95 6.19 11.43
N THR A 48 -10.44 5.94 10.21
CA THR A 48 -11.82 5.51 9.97
C THR A 48 -12.07 4.11 10.54
N LEU A 49 -11.16 3.16 10.25
CA LEU A 49 -11.28 1.78 10.74
C LEU A 49 -11.08 1.69 12.25
N TYR A 50 -10.19 2.50 12.84
CA TYR A 50 -9.93 2.47 14.29
C TYR A 50 -11.16 2.86 15.11
N ARG A 51 -12.01 3.76 14.58
CA ARG A 51 -13.31 4.10 15.19
C ARG A 51 -14.31 2.94 15.18
N ILE A 52 -14.17 1.99 14.26
CA ILE A 52 -15.05 0.82 14.14
C ILE A 52 -14.48 -0.36 14.93
N SER A 53 -13.21 -0.71 14.69
CA SER A 53 -12.51 -1.80 15.35
C SER A 53 -10.99 -1.61 15.26
N PRO A 54 -10.30 -1.44 16.41
CA PRO A 54 -8.85 -1.30 16.45
C PRO A 54 -8.10 -2.52 15.86
N SER A 55 -8.59 -3.74 16.11
CA SER A 55 -7.95 -4.97 15.62
C SER A 55 -8.03 -5.07 14.09
N LEU A 56 -9.14 -4.62 13.50
CA LEU A 56 -9.30 -4.58 12.05
C LEU A 56 -8.36 -3.56 11.42
N ALA A 57 -8.23 -2.38 12.02
CA ALA A 57 -7.33 -1.33 11.55
C ALA A 57 -5.88 -1.84 11.49
N VAL A 58 -5.41 -2.48 12.58
CA VAL A 58 -4.05 -3.06 12.64
C VAL A 58 -3.85 -4.12 11.56
N THR A 59 -4.81 -5.01 11.35
CA THR A 59 -4.73 -6.06 10.31
C THR A 59 -4.58 -5.47 8.92
N VAL A 60 -5.40 -4.47 8.59
CA VAL A 60 -5.37 -3.80 7.28
C VAL A 60 -4.05 -3.07 7.05
N VAL A 61 -3.50 -2.44 8.09
CA VAL A 61 -2.20 -1.76 8.01
C VAL A 61 -1.08 -2.73 7.72
N ILE A 62 -1.05 -3.88 8.42
CA ILE A 62 -0.04 -4.92 8.20
C ILE A 62 -0.07 -5.40 6.75
N ILE A 63 -1.26 -5.60 6.18
CA ILE A 63 -1.44 -5.99 4.78
C ILE A 63 -0.84 -4.95 3.83
N TYR A 64 -1.19 -3.67 4.01
CA TYR A 64 -0.65 -2.61 3.16
C TYR A 64 0.87 -2.49 3.26
N VAL A 65 1.41 -2.55 4.49
CA VAL A 65 2.86 -2.49 4.73
C VAL A 65 3.57 -3.66 4.04
N PHE A 66 3.02 -4.87 4.13
CA PHE A 66 3.60 -6.05 3.48
C PHE A 66 3.72 -5.87 1.95
N PHE A 67 2.63 -5.43 1.30
CA PHE A 67 2.65 -5.19 -0.16
C PHE A 67 3.59 -4.04 -0.56
N TRP A 68 3.64 -2.97 0.24
CA TRP A 68 4.50 -1.82 -0.02
C TRP A 68 5.99 -2.15 0.13
N ILE A 69 6.36 -2.91 1.16
CA ILE A 69 7.74 -3.39 1.34
C ILE A 69 8.12 -4.30 0.18
N ALA A 70 7.26 -5.25 -0.21
CA ALA A 70 7.51 -6.14 -1.33
C ALA A 70 7.68 -5.37 -2.66
N ALA A 71 6.84 -4.36 -2.90
CA ALA A 71 6.95 -3.49 -4.08
C ALA A 71 8.25 -2.69 -4.09
N TYR A 72 8.62 -2.11 -2.94
CA TYR A 72 9.86 -1.35 -2.81
C TYR A 72 11.11 -2.24 -3.00
N TRP A 73 11.12 -3.43 -2.40
CA TRP A 73 12.21 -4.40 -2.58
C TRP A 73 12.34 -4.84 -4.04
N LYS A 74 11.23 -5.08 -4.72
CA LYS A 74 11.24 -5.41 -6.15
C LYS A 74 11.83 -4.29 -7.00
N LEU A 75 11.44 -3.04 -6.74
CA LEU A 75 12.01 -1.88 -7.44
C LEU A 75 13.51 -1.72 -7.16
N LYS A 76 13.94 -1.92 -5.91
CA LYS A 76 15.36 -1.85 -5.53
C LYS A 76 16.20 -2.95 -6.20
N ALA A 77 15.67 -4.17 -6.27
CA ALA A 77 16.33 -5.26 -6.98
C ALA A 77 16.48 -4.95 -8.47
N GLU A 78 15.47 -4.34 -9.10
CA GLU A 78 15.53 -3.93 -10.50
C GLU A 78 16.50 -2.77 -10.74
N GLU A 79 16.57 -1.77 -9.84
CA GLU A 79 17.54 -0.68 -9.93
C GLU A 79 18.99 -1.15 -9.75
N SER A 80 19.24 -2.25 -9.02
CA SER A 80 20.59 -2.79 -8.81
C SER A 80 21.14 -3.61 -9.98
N VAL A 81 20.31 -3.93 -10.97
CA VAL A 81 20.66 -4.76 -12.13
C VAL A 81 20.94 -3.91 -13.39
N THR A 82 20.61 -2.61 -13.36
CA THR A 82 20.92 -1.61 -14.41
C THR A 82 22.07 -0.70 -14.00
#